data_AF-A0A2A8VD19-F1
#
_entry.id   AF-A0A2A8VD19-F1
#
_cell.length_a   1.000
_cell.length_b   1.000
_cell.length_c   1.000
_cell.angle_alpha   90.00
_cell.angle_beta   90.00
_cell.angle_gamma   90.00
#
_symmetry.space_group_name_H-M   'P 1'
#
loop_
_entity.id
_entity.type
_entity.pdbx_description
1 polymer ?
#
loop_
_entity_poly.entity_id
_entity_poly.type
_entity_poly.pdbx_seq_one_letter_code
_entity_poly.pdbx_strand_id
1 'polypeptide(L)'
;MDAFFSFFILGIPGVLTYLLSKYIGNSSTSNRSNVELLAITSLLWVPTVLLSILIFNILLGLTEKFLITMGIEYFRKYDIIYISNINELMNNLNAFVFIGCFTMVLGISSVILSAVTPILSNYLTAFINYVRVRKGYAKITPGSSVWQLFFIENNDTRQQINGESPLVVEISYLDAPNQVIYGCLKYYSADGSRKKHFHIEEEESWTNFLVGYEERTGKPIPYTGTFYDGDTKILIREINQMELFESEGEDTNE
;
A
#
# COMPACT_ATOMS: atom_id res chain seq x y z
N MET A 1 -16.70 -27.51 22.80
CA MET A 1 -16.69 -26.04 22.73
C MET A 1 -15.27 -25.51 22.62
N ASP A 2 -14.32 -26.09 23.34
CA ASP A 2 -12.92 -25.64 23.44
C ASP A 2 -12.20 -25.50 22.11
N ALA A 3 -12.38 -26.45 21.18
CA ALA A 3 -11.77 -26.39 19.85
C ALA A 3 -12.33 -25.24 18.98
N PHE A 4 -13.62 -24.91 19.13
CA PHE A 4 -14.26 -23.83 18.38
C PHE A 4 -13.79 -22.46 18.88
N PHE A 5 -13.72 -22.27 20.21
CA PHE A 5 -13.21 -21.03 20.79
C PHE A 5 -11.70 -20.85 20.62
N SER A 6 -10.94 -21.94 20.68
CA SER A 6 -9.53 -21.94 20.29
C SER A 6 -9.38 -21.49 18.84
N PHE A 7 -10.16 -22.05 17.91
CA PHE A 7 -10.12 -21.61 16.51
C PHE A 7 -10.53 -20.14 16.34
N PHE A 8 -11.55 -19.67 17.08
CA PHE A 8 -12.01 -18.28 17.01
C PHE A 8 -10.95 -17.29 17.49
N ILE A 9 -10.23 -17.64 18.55
CA ILE A 9 -9.20 -16.78 19.17
C ILE A 9 -7.84 -16.92 18.48
N LEU A 10 -7.58 -18.08 17.86
CA LEU A 10 -6.32 -18.35 17.18
C LEU A 10 -6.35 -18.03 15.68
N GLY A 11 -7.52 -18.03 15.02
CA GLY A 11 -7.63 -17.84 13.58
C GLY A 11 -8.11 -16.46 13.15
N ILE A 12 -9.13 -15.92 13.83
CA ILE A 12 -9.82 -14.68 13.41
C ILE A 12 -8.97 -13.42 13.59
N PRO A 13 -8.17 -13.25 14.66
CA PRO A 13 -7.43 -12.01 14.87
C PRO A 13 -6.43 -11.73 13.75
N GLY A 14 -5.77 -12.76 13.23
CA GLY A 14 -4.84 -12.64 12.11
C GLY A 14 -5.54 -12.20 10.82
N VAL A 15 -6.71 -12.77 10.52
CA VAL A 15 -7.54 -12.38 9.37
C VAL A 15 -8.04 -10.94 9.51
N LEU A 16 -8.58 -10.60 10.67
CA LEU A 16 -9.11 -9.27 10.95
C LEU A 16 -8.01 -8.20 10.84
N THR A 17 -6.84 -8.45 11.42
CA THR A 17 -5.70 -7.55 11.35
C THR A 17 -5.21 -7.38 9.92
N TYR A 18 -5.14 -8.46 9.14
CA TYR A 18 -4.78 -8.39 7.73
C TYR A 18 -5.77 -7.53 6.94
N LEU A 19 -7.08 -7.75 7.11
CA LEU A 19 -8.11 -6.96 6.43
C LEU A 19 -8.01 -5.48 6.81
N LEU A 20 -7.92 -5.17 8.10
CA LEU A 20 -7.76 -3.80 8.59
C LEU A 20 -6.49 -3.15 8.07
N SER A 21 -5.36 -3.87 8.03
CA SER A 21 -4.11 -3.35 7.47
C SER A 21 -4.23 -3.06 5.96
N LYS A 22 -4.99 -3.89 5.23
CA LYS A 22 -5.30 -3.65 3.83
C LYS A 22 -6.14 -2.38 3.65
N TYR A 23 -7.12 -2.15 4.52
CA TYR A 23 -7.98 -0.95 4.48
C TYR A 23 -7.28 0.33 4.97
N ILE A 24 -6.42 0.24 6.00
CA ILE A 24 -5.85 1.41 6.69
C ILE A 24 -4.60 1.96 6.00
N GLY A 25 -3.91 1.20 5.14
CA GLY A 25 -2.96 1.80 4.21
C GLY A 25 -1.66 1.05 3.97
N ASN A 26 -1.73 -0.23 3.60
CA ASN A 26 -0.56 -0.87 2.97
C ASN A 26 -0.92 -1.94 1.93
N SER A 27 -1.97 -1.73 1.15
CA SER A 27 -2.28 -2.67 0.07
C SER A 27 -1.40 -2.39 -1.14
N SER A 28 -0.48 -3.30 -1.43
CA SER A 28 -0.19 -3.66 -2.81
C SER A 28 -1.53 -3.98 -3.50
N THR A 29 -1.83 -3.33 -4.63
CA THR A 29 -3.04 -3.55 -5.43
C THR A 29 -3.14 -4.97 -6.00
N SER A 30 -2.07 -5.78 -5.86
CA SER A 30 -2.07 -7.17 -6.28
C SER A 30 -2.92 -8.05 -5.35
N ASN A 31 -3.82 -8.81 -5.97
CA ASN A 31 -4.55 -9.87 -5.28
C ASN A 31 -3.54 -10.97 -4.88
N ARG A 32 -3.24 -11.07 -3.59
CA ARG A 32 -2.41 -12.16 -3.04
C ARG A 32 -3.11 -13.50 -3.23
N SER A 33 -2.33 -14.56 -3.46
CA SER A 33 -2.89 -15.91 -3.55
C SER A 33 -3.52 -16.33 -2.22
N ASN A 34 -4.48 -17.27 -2.24
CA ASN A 34 -5.10 -17.78 -1.01
C ASN A 34 -4.07 -18.36 -0.02
N VAL A 35 -2.97 -18.91 -0.54
CA VAL A 35 -1.87 -19.45 0.26
C VAL A 35 -1.06 -18.34 0.93
N GLU A 36 -0.72 -17.28 0.19
CA GLU A 36 -0.06 -16.09 0.75
C GLU A 36 -0.93 -15.43 1.81
N LEU A 37 -2.23 -15.30 1.55
CA LEU A 37 -3.18 -14.78 2.52
C LEU A 37 -3.13 -15.58 3.82
N LEU A 38 -3.22 -16.91 3.75
CA LEU A 38 -3.16 -17.78 4.92
C LEU A 38 -1.83 -17.66 5.68
N ALA A 39 -0.71 -17.57 4.95
CA ALA A 39 0.60 -17.41 5.57
C ALA A 39 0.71 -16.06 6.32
N ILE A 40 0.23 -14.98 5.71
CA ILE A 40 0.28 -13.63 6.28
C ILE A 40 -0.67 -13.51 7.48
N THR A 41 -1.87 -14.06 7.41
CA THR A 41 -2.80 -14.05 8.54
C THR A 41 -2.28 -14.88 9.71
N SER A 42 -1.65 -16.03 9.43
CA SER A 42 -0.97 -16.83 10.46
C SER A 42 0.21 -16.08 11.11
N LEU A 43 0.95 -15.28 10.33
CA LEU A 43 2.07 -14.50 10.86
C LEU A 43 1.58 -13.33 11.73
N LEU A 44 0.50 -12.67 11.32
CA LEU A 44 -0.12 -11.55 12.05
C LEU A 44 -0.86 -11.99 13.31
N TRP A 45 -1.28 -13.25 13.37
CA TRP A 45 -2.02 -13.77 14.53
C TRP A 45 -1.21 -13.63 15.85
N VAL A 46 0.05 -14.05 15.85
CA VAL A 46 0.90 -14.03 17.05
C VAL A 46 1.05 -12.62 17.65
N PRO A 47 1.49 -11.59 16.90
CA PRO A 47 1.62 -10.25 17.46
C PRO A 47 0.28 -9.66 17.88
N THR A 48 -0.82 -9.95 17.17
CA THR A 48 -2.15 -9.46 17.56
C THR A 48 -2.60 -10.04 18.90
N VAL A 49 -2.50 -11.37 19.08
CA VAL A 49 -2.92 -12.00 20.34
C VAL A 49 -2.03 -11.59 21.51
N LEU A 50 -0.71 -11.48 21.27
CA LEU A 50 0.21 -11.02 22.31
C LEU A 50 -0.13 -9.61 22.77
N LEU A 51 -0.40 -8.69 21.82
CA LEU A 51 -0.84 -7.34 22.13
C LEU A 51 -2.17 -7.32 22.90
N SER A 52 -3.11 -8.19 22.52
CA SER A 52 -4.41 -8.31 23.20
C SER A 52 -4.27 -8.79 24.64
N ILE A 53 -3.42 -9.79 24.89
CA ILE A 53 -3.13 -10.25 26.26
C ILE A 53 -2.53 -9.11 27.09
N LEU A 54 -1.60 -8.35 26.51
CA LEU A 54 -0.97 -7.22 27.19
C LEU A 54 -2.01 -6.14 27.55
N ILE A 55 -2.83 -5.72 26.58
CA ILE A 55 -3.87 -4.70 26.81
C ILE A 55 -4.89 -5.21 27.83
N PHE A 56 -5.32 -6.46 27.72
CA PHE A 56 -6.27 -7.07 28.64
C PHE A 56 -5.73 -7.07 30.08
N ASN A 57 -4.49 -7.51 30.27
CA ASN A 57 -3.84 -7.54 31.59
C ASN A 57 -3.68 -6.14 32.19
N ILE A 58 -3.36 -5.13 31.38
CA ILE A 58 -3.30 -3.73 31.83
C ILE A 58 -4.69 -3.25 32.26
N LEU A 59 -5.72 -3.51 31.45
CA LEU A 59 -7.10 -3.12 31.77
C LEU A 59 -7.59 -3.82 33.03
N LEU A 60 -7.31 -5.12 33.19
CA LEU A 60 -7.66 -5.88 34.38
C LEU A 60 -7.03 -5.24 35.63
N GLY A 61 -5.72 -4.96 35.59
CA GLY A 61 -5.01 -4.34 36.71
C GLY A 61 -5.47 -2.90 37.03
N LEU A 62 -5.83 -2.11 36.01
CA LEU A 62 -6.40 -0.78 36.21
C LEU A 62 -7.79 -0.84 36.84
N THR A 63 -8.62 -1.77 36.38
CA THR A 63 -10.00 -1.96 36.86
C THR A 63 -9.99 -2.46 38.30
N GLU A 64 -9.10 -3.39 38.63
CA GLU A 64 -8.91 -3.88 40.01
C GLU A 64 -8.50 -2.75 40.95
N LYS A 65 -7.48 -1.95 40.59
CA LYS A 65 -7.04 -0.80 41.39
C LYS A 65 -8.15 0.24 41.58
N PHE A 66 -8.91 0.53 40.53
CA PHE A 66 -10.02 1.49 40.57
C PHE A 66 -11.14 1.02 41.50
N LEU A 67 -11.53 -0.26 41.42
CA LEU A 67 -12.60 -0.83 42.23
C LEU A 67 -12.22 -0.96 43.71
N ILE A 68 -10.98 -1.34 44.00
CA ILE A 68 -10.43 -1.32 45.38
C ILE A 68 -10.54 0.10 45.97
N THR A 69 -10.20 1.12 45.17
CA THR A 69 -10.28 2.52 45.60
C THR A 69 -11.72 2.95 45.90
N MET A 70 -12.72 2.33 45.25
CA MET A 70 -14.14 2.59 45.49
C MET A 70 -14.77 1.66 46.55
N GLY A 71 -13.99 0.75 47.16
CA GLY A 71 -14.47 -0.18 48.19
C GLY A 71 -15.38 -1.30 47.67
N ILE A 72 -15.30 -1.62 46.36
CA ILE A 72 -16.16 -2.62 45.72
C ILE A 72 -15.35 -3.90 45.43
N GLU A 73 -15.52 -4.96 46.22
CA GLU A 73 -14.82 -6.26 46.06
C GLU A 73 -15.42 -7.18 44.95
N TYR A 74 -16.12 -6.65 43.95
CA TYR A 74 -16.97 -7.47 43.07
C TYR A 74 -16.21 -8.34 42.05
N PHE A 75 -14.99 -7.95 41.64
CA PHE A 75 -14.33 -8.60 40.50
C PHE A 75 -13.81 -10.01 40.79
N ARG A 76 -13.52 -10.33 42.06
CA ARG A 76 -13.08 -11.67 42.49
C ARG A 76 -14.15 -12.76 42.29
N LYS A 77 -15.41 -12.36 42.03
CA LYS A 77 -16.56 -13.26 41.82
C LYS A 77 -16.61 -13.87 40.42
N TYR A 78 -15.92 -13.28 39.43
CA TYR A 78 -15.98 -13.75 38.04
C TYR A 78 -14.84 -14.69 37.63
N ASP A 79 -13.94 -15.03 38.56
CA ASP A 79 -12.83 -15.99 38.37
C ASP A 79 -11.93 -15.69 37.15
N ILE A 80 -11.85 -14.43 36.76
CA ILE A 80 -10.99 -13.97 35.66
C ILE A 80 -9.59 -13.73 36.24
N ILE A 81 -8.62 -14.53 35.80
CA ILE A 81 -7.24 -14.50 36.30
C ILE A 81 -6.36 -13.70 35.33
N TYR A 82 -5.30 -13.10 35.85
CA TYR A 82 -4.22 -12.53 35.06
C TYR A 82 -3.64 -13.59 34.10
N ILE A 83 -3.42 -13.22 32.83
CA ILE A 83 -2.95 -14.16 31.82
C ILE A 83 -1.43 -14.08 31.72
N SER A 84 -0.72 -15.04 32.29
CA SER A 84 0.73 -15.19 32.16
C SER A 84 1.13 -16.29 31.18
N ASN A 85 0.26 -17.31 31.02
CA ASN A 85 0.51 -18.45 30.15
C ASN A 85 -0.76 -18.85 29.37
N ILE A 86 -0.58 -19.75 28.40
CA ILE A 86 -1.66 -20.20 27.53
C ILE A 86 -2.74 -20.98 28.27
N ASN A 87 -2.38 -21.71 29.33
CA ASN A 87 -3.34 -22.50 30.11
C ASN A 87 -4.30 -21.58 30.89
N GLU A 88 -3.81 -20.47 31.43
CA GLU A 88 -4.61 -19.44 32.09
C GLU A 88 -5.53 -18.73 31.11
N LEU A 89 -5.05 -18.44 29.90
CA LEU A 89 -5.92 -17.95 28.82
C LEU A 89 -7.05 -18.94 28.56
N MET A 90 -6.73 -20.23 28.38
CA MET A 90 -7.71 -21.29 28.14
C MET A 90 -8.70 -21.46 29.31
N ASN A 91 -8.25 -21.31 30.55
CA ASN A 91 -9.11 -21.37 31.73
C ASN A 91 -10.10 -20.21 31.76
N ASN A 92 -9.64 -18.99 31.46
CA ASN A 92 -10.49 -17.81 31.37
C ASN A 92 -11.54 -17.92 30.26
N LEU A 93 -11.30 -18.70 29.20
CA LEU A 93 -12.28 -18.94 28.13
C LEU A 93 -13.54 -19.70 28.57
N ASN A 94 -13.50 -20.35 29.73
CA ASN A 94 -14.70 -20.96 30.28
C ASN A 94 -15.71 -19.91 30.78
N ALA A 95 -15.27 -18.67 31.01
CA ALA A 95 -16.12 -17.56 31.42
C ALA A 95 -16.65 -16.78 30.21
N PHE A 96 -17.97 -16.77 30.01
CA PHE A 96 -18.59 -16.06 28.88
C PHE A 96 -18.30 -14.54 28.88
N VAL A 97 -18.25 -13.92 30.06
CA VAL A 97 -17.92 -12.49 30.23
C VAL A 97 -16.49 -12.21 29.73
N PHE A 98 -15.55 -13.10 30.00
CA PHE A 98 -14.19 -12.98 29.52
C PHE A 98 -14.13 -13.02 27.98
N ILE A 99 -14.84 -13.95 27.34
CA ILE A 99 -14.88 -14.05 25.88
C ILE A 99 -15.34 -12.72 25.25
N GLY A 100 -16.42 -12.13 25.77
CA GLY A 100 -16.95 -10.86 25.27
C GLY A 100 -15.93 -9.71 25.39
N CYS A 101 -15.35 -9.54 26.58
CA CYS A 101 -14.33 -8.50 26.81
C CYS A 101 -13.06 -8.73 25.98
N PHE A 102 -12.57 -9.97 25.93
CA PHE A 102 -11.36 -10.32 25.20
C PHE A 102 -11.53 -10.14 23.69
N THR A 103 -12.73 -10.43 23.15
CA THR A 103 -13.05 -10.16 21.74
C THR A 103 -13.00 -8.67 21.40
N MET A 104 -13.49 -7.80 22.29
CA MET A 104 -13.36 -6.35 22.12
C MET A 104 -11.89 -5.91 22.13
N VAL A 105 -11.09 -6.43 23.06
CA VAL A 105 -9.66 -6.14 23.15
C VAL A 105 -8.90 -6.64 21.91
N LEU A 106 -9.28 -7.80 21.36
CA LEU A 106 -8.74 -8.32 20.09
C LEU A 106 -9.04 -7.38 18.92
N GLY A 107 -10.25 -6.85 18.83
CA GLY A 107 -10.62 -5.85 17.84
C GLY A 107 -9.76 -4.59 17.94
N ILE A 108 -9.63 -4.03 19.14
CA ILE A 108 -8.79 -2.85 19.41
C ILE A 108 -7.33 -3.12 19.04
N SER A 109 -6.79 -4.27 19.44
CA SER A 109 -5.41 -4.67 19.15
C SER A 109 -5.17 -4.78 17.64
N SER A 110 -6.14 -5.34 16.91
CA SER A 110 -6.08 -5.46 15.45
C SER A 110 -6.04 -4.08 14.78
N VAL A 111 -6.82 -3.12 15.29
CA VAL A 111 -6.81 -1.72 14.80
C VAL A 111 -5.48 -1.05 15.09
N ILE A 112 -4.96 -1.16 16.32
CA ILE A 112 -3.66 -0.58 16.69
C ILE A 112 -2.54 -1.14 15.81
N LEU A 113 -2.47 -2.47 15.66
CA LEU A 113 -1.42 -3.08 14.86
C LEU A 113 -1.52 -2.66 13.39
N SER A 114 -2.75 -2.56 12.87
CA SER A 114 -2.99 -2.10 11.51
C SER A 114 -2.59 -0.63 11.31
N ALA A 115 -2.80 0.24 12.29
CA ALA A 115 -2.40 1.64 12.24
C ALA A 115 -0.87 1.83 12.35
N VAL A 116 -0.18 0.98 13.11
CA VAL A 116 1.28 1.03 13.27
C VAL A 116 2.02 0.41 12.06
N THR A 117 1.37 -0.51 11.35
CA THR A 117 1.98 -1.26 10.24
C THR A 117 2.58 -0.37 9.14
N PRO A 118 1.92 0.68 8.61
CA PRO A 118 2.50 1.57 7.60
C PRO A 118 3.75 2.29 8.11
N ILE A 119 3.73 2.74 9.36
CA ILE A 119 4.86 3.44 9.98
C ILE A 119 6.06 2.49 10.06
N LEU A 120 5.86 1.27 10.57
CA LEU A 120 6.92 0.27 10.69
C LEU A 120 7.48 -0.14 9.32
N SER A 121 6.60 -0.28 8.32
CA SER A 121 6.97 -0.57 6.93
C SER A 121 7.91 0.49 6.36
N ASN A 122 7.60 1.77 6.59
CA ASN A 122 8.43 2.89 6.12
C ASN A 122 9.81 2.91 6.80
N TYR A 123 9.85 2.69 8.12
CA TYR A 123 11.13 2.60 8.85
C TYR A 123 12.01 1.43 8.37
N LEU A 124 11.42 0.24 8.19
CA LEU A 124 12.14 -0.92 7.67
C LEU A 124 12.67 -0.67 6.27
N THR A 125 11.86 -0.06 5.40
CA THR A 125 12.28 0.29 4.03
C THR A 125 13.43 1.30 4.03
N ALA A 126 13.38 2.32 4.88
CA ALA A 126 14.45 3.29 5.04
C ALA A 126 15.76 2.64 5.52
N PHE A 127 15.68 1.72 6.50
CA PHE A 127 16.83 0.98 6.98
C PHE A 127 17.44 0.07 5.90
N ILE A 128 16.60 -0.65 5.15
CA ILE A 128 17.04 -1.49 4.03
C ILE A 128 17.74 -0.63 2.98
N ASN A 129 17.16 0.53 2.64
CA ASN A 129 17.76 1.48 1.69
C ASN A 129 19.11 2.02 2.15
N TYR A 130 19.25 2.32 3.44
CA TYR A 130 20.54 2.72 4.01
C TYR A 130 21.61 1.64 3.78
N VAL A 131 21.29 0.37 4.04
CA VAL A 131 22.21 -0.76 3.81
C VAL A 131 22.50 -0.96 2.32
N ARG A 132 21.49 -0.85 1.46
CA ARG A 132 21.63 -1.03 0.00
C ARG A 132 22.55 0.01 -0.62
N VAL A 133 22.34 1.29 -0.30
CA VAL A 133 23.18 2.40 -0.79
C VAL A 133 24.62 2.23 -0.33
N ARG A 134 24.83 1.84 0.93
CA ARG A 134 26.17 1.57 1.47
C ARG A 134 26.90 0.45 0.72
N LYS A 135 26.15 -0.51 0.17
CA LYS A 135 26.69 -1.62 -0.64
C LYS A 135 26.70 -1.32 -2.15
N GLY A 136 26.33 -0.12 -2.59
CA GLY A 136 26.30 0.27 -4.00
C GLY A 136 25.08 -0.24 -4.78
N TYR A 137 24.02 -0.71 -4.12
CA TYR A 137 22.78 -1.11 -4.76
C TYR A 137 21.78 0.06 -4.83
N ALA A 138 20.93 0.05 -5.87
CA ALA A 138 19.84 1.00 -6.04
C ALA A 138 18.84 0.94 -4.86
N LYS A 139 18.31 2.11 -4.46
CA LYS A 139 17.27 2.23 -3.43
C LYS A 139 15.97 1.57 -3.89
N ILE A 140 15.23 1.03 -2.94
CA ILE A 140 13.85 0.57 -3.10
C ILE A 140 12.96 1.80 -2.90
N THR A 141 12.23 2.18 -3.93
CA THR A 141 11.25 3.26 -3.86
C THR A 141 9.88 2.69 -3.46
N PRO A 142 9.09 3.38 -2.62
CA PRO A 142 7.76 2.91 -2.23
C PRO A 142 6.78 2.94 -3.41
N GLY A 143 6.59 1.80 -4.06
CA GLY A 143 5.60 1.61 -5.12
C GLY A 143 5.67 0.16 -5.61
N SER A 144 4.52 -0.44 -5.90
CA SER A 144 4.48 -1.84 -6.32
C SER A 144 5.02 -2.06 -7.74
N SER A 145 4.99 -1.01 -8.57
CA SER A 145 5.54 -1.00 -9.93
C SER A 145 6.10 0.37 -10.31
N VAL A 146 6.98 0.36 -11.31
CA VAL A 146 7.44 1.55 -12.04
C VAL A 146 6.25 2.41 -12.48
N TRP A 147 5.15 1.76 -12.87
CA TRP A 147 3.93 2.40 -13.31
C TRP A 147 3.19 3.14 -12.19
N GLN A 148 3.12 2.56 -10.99
CA GLN A 148 2.51 3.24 -9.85
C GLN A 148 3.32 4.48 -9.42
N LEU A 149 4.64 4.32 -9.36
CA LEU A 149 5.59 5.39 -9.01
C LEU A 149 5.51 6.55 -10.01
N PHE A 150 5.37 6.24 -11.29
CA PHE A 150 5.40 7.27 -12.33
C PHE A 150 4.04 7.92 -12.58
N PHE A 151 2.95 7.14 -12.63
CA PHE A 151 1.65 7.67 -13.08
C PHE A 151 0.72 8.06 -11.94
N ILE A 152 0.72 7.37 -10.81
CA ILE A 152 -0.15 7.79 -9.70
C ILE A 152 0.50 8.96 -8.97
N GLU A 153 1.80 8.87 -8.67
CA GLU A 153 2.51 9.92 -7.94
C GLU A 153 2.70 11.21 -8.76
N ASN A 154 2.89 11.17 -10.08
CA ASN A 154 3.00 12.39 -10.88
C ASN A 154 1.66 12.92 -11.44
N ASN A 155 0.69 12.05 -11.79
CA ASN A 155 -0.56 12.49 -12.45
C ASN A 155 -1.60 12.99 -11.42
N ASP A 156 -1.72 12.37 -10.23
CA ASP A 156 -2.56 12.93 -9.15
C ASP A 156 -1.98 14.25 -8.63
N THR A 157 -0.64 14.36 -8.55
CA THR A 157 0.04 15.57 -8.06
C THR A 157 -0.06 16.73 -9.06
N ARG A 158 -0.04 16.49 -10.37
CA ARG A 158 -0.19 17.55 -11.39
C ARG A 158 -1.65 17.97 -11.62
N GLN A 159 -2.61 17.04 -11.55
CA GLN A 159 -4.04 17.36 -11.65
C GLN A 159 -4.58 18.09 -10.40
N GLN A 160 -4.07 17.78 -9.20
CA GLN A 160 -4.60 18.36 -7.95
C GLN A 160 -3.96 19.70 -7.56
N ILE A 161 -2.74 20.00 -8.01
CA ILE A 161 -2.00 21.16 -7.47
C ILE A 161 -2.22 22.45 -8.26
N ASN A 162 -2.33 22.43 -9.60
CA ASN A 162 -2.31 23.67 -10.39
C ASN A 162 -3.25 23.75 -11.61
N GLY A 163 -4.07 22.75 -11.91
CA GLY A 163 -4.83 22.73 -13.17
C GLY A 163 -3.92 22.65 -14.41
N GLU A 164 -2.73 22.06 -14.25
CA GLU A 164 -1.73 21.90 -15.30
C GLU A 164 -2.07 20.78 -16.30
N SER A 165 -1.46 20.92 -17.48
CA SER A 165 -1.69 20.12 -18.69
C SER A 165 -1.59 18.60 -18.48
N PRO A 166 -2.37 17.81 -19.24
CA PRO A 166 -2.34 16.37 -19.18
C PRO A 166 -0.95 15.80 -19.47
N LEU A 167 -0.55 14.73 -18.77
CA LEU A 167 0.72 14.04 -19.01
C LEU A 167 0.73 13.44 -20.42
N VAL A 168 1.55 14.02 -21.30
CA VAL A 168 1.73 13.53 -22.68
C VAL A 168 2.89 12.57 -22.75
N VAL A 169 2.64 11.42 -23.36
CA VAL A 169 3.60 10.33 -23.45
C VAL A 169 3.73 9.82 -24.87
N GLU A 170 4.93 9.33 -25.17
CA GLU A 170 5.23 8.49 -26.32
C GLU A 170 5.28 7.03 -25.85
N ILE A 171 4.54 6.15 -26.51
CA ILE A 171 4.52 4.72 -26.24
C ILE A 171 4.97 3.96 -27.48
N SER A 172 5.96 3.09 -27.31
CA SER A 172 6.42 2.18 -28.38
C SER A 172 6.61 0.75 -27.85
N TYR A 173 6.49 -0.21 -28.76
CA TYR A 173 6.79 -1.61 -28.45
C TYR A 173 8.24 -1.91 -28.84
N LEU A 174 8.99 -2.63 -28.00
CA LEU A 174 10.38 -3.00 -28.33
C LEU A 174 10.49 -3.88 -29.55
N ASP A 175 9.50 -4.76 -29.75
CA ASP A 175 9.45 -5.67 -30.89
C ASP A 175 9.03 -4.92 -32.19
N ALA A 176 8.48 -3.71 -32.07
CA ALA A 176 8.06 -2.87 -33.20
C ALA A 176 8.30 -1.36 -32.88
N PRO A 177 9.57 -0.92 -32.84
CA PRO A 177 9.92 0.45 -32.42
C PRO A 177 9.38 1.53 -33.36
N ASN A 178 9.01 1.15 -34.59
CA ASN A 178 8.44 2.05 -35.59
C ASN A 178 6.93 2.31 -35.37
N GLN A 179 6.29 1.55 -34.48
CA GLN A 179 4.90 1.78 -34.09
C GLN A 179 4.90 2.60 -32.81
N VAL A 180 4.74 3.90 -32.99
CA VAL A 180 4.75 4.88 -31.91
C VAL A 180 3.35 5.45 -31.75
N ILE A 181 2.87 5.48 -30.51
CA ILE A 181 1.59 6.06 -30.12
C ILE A 181 1.88 7.27 -29.25
N TYR A 182 1.32 8.41 -29.59
CA TYR A 182 1.41 9.63 -28.80
C TYR A 182 0.06 9.95 -28.17
N GLY A 183 0.04 10.49 -26.96
CA GLY A 183 -1.20 11.05 -26.42
C GLY A 183 -1.18 11.32 -24.92
N CYS A 184 -2.31 11.79 -24.42
CA CYS A 184 -2.53 12.14 -23.03
C CYS A 184 -2.85 10.88 -22.22
N LEU A 185 -1.99 10.51 -21.27
CA LEU A 185 -2.29 9.37 -20.42
C LEU A 185 -3.24 9.75 -19.30
N LYS A 186 -4.42 9.13 -19.30
CA LYS A 186 -5.46 9.40 -18.30
C LYS A 186 -5.58 8.33 -17.24
N TYR A 187 -5.53 7.05 -17.64
CA TYR A 187 -5.62 5.93 -16.71
C TYR A 187 -4.62 4.83 -17.05
N TYR A 188 -4.15 4.16 -16.01
CA TYR A 188 -3.39 2.92 -16.10
C TYR A 188 -4.03 1.88 -15.19
N SER A 189 -3.96 0.61 -15.60
CA SER A 189 -4.50 -0.48 -14.80
C SER A 189 -3.72 -0.66 -13.51
N ALA A 190 -4.43 -0.82 -12.38
CA ALA A 190 -3.79 -1.04 -11.08
C ALA A 190 -2.78 -2.21 -11.12
N ASP A 191 -1.72 -2.07 -10.32
CA ASP A 191 -0.65 -3.06 -10.31
C ASP A 191 -1.15 -4.42 -9.81
N GLY A 192 -0.79 -5.50 -10.52
CA GLY A 192 -1.31 -6.85 -10.30
C GLY A 192 -2.64 -7.17 -11.01
N SER A 193 -3.14 -6.28 -11.87
CA SER A 193 -4.21 -6.61 -12.82
C SER A 193 -3.76 -7.69 -13.81
N ARG A 194 -4.62 -8.68 -14.10
CA ARG A 194 -4.30 -9.75 -15.07
C ARG A 194 -4.04 -9.23 -16.49
N LYS A 195 -4.55 -8.05 -16.80
CA LYS A 195 -4.33 -7.35 -18.07
C LYS A 195 -3.94 -5.92 -17.75
N LYS A 196 -2.77 -5.51 -18.20
CA LYS A 196 -2.30 -4.13 -18.15
C LYS A 196 -2.93 -3.38 -19.33
N HIS A 197 -3.74 -2.38 -19.05
CA HIS A 197 -4.35 -1.49 -20.04
C HIS A 197 -3.92 -0.05 -19.79
N PHE A 198 -3.64 0.67 -20.88
CA PHE A 198 -3.44 2.11 -20.92
C PHE A 198 -4.68 2.75 -21.52
N HIS A 199 -5.14 3.84 -20.91
CA HIS A 199 -6.13 4.71 -21.51
C HIS A 199 -5.46 6.01 -21.92
N ILE A 200 -5.31 6.17 -23.23
CA ILE A 200 -4.70 7.33 -23.88
C ILE A 200 -5.83 8.12 -24.53
N GLU A 201 -5.89 9.41 -24.23
CA GLU A 201 -6.79 10.37 -24.87
C GLU A 201 -6.02 11.23 -25.87
N GLU A 202 -6.75 11.84 -26.82
CA GLU A 202 -6.21 12.81 -27.79
C GLU A 202 -5.08 12.27 -28.68
N GLU A 203 -5.07 10.95 -28.93
CA GLU A 203 -4.02 10.28 -29.71
C GLU A 203 -3.79 10.93 -31.07
N GLU A 204 -4.88 11.21 -31.81
CA GLU A 204 -4.81 11.80 -33.14
C GLU A 204 -4.24 13.22 -33.13
N SER A 205 -4.65 14.05 -32.17
CA SER A 205 -4.18 15.43 -32.02
C SER A 205 -2.67 15.46 -31.75
N TRP A 206 -2.20 14.66 -30.79
CA TRP A 206 -0.78 14.61 -30.42
C TRP A 206 0.07 13.94 -31.48
N THR A 207 -0.44 12.91 -32.15
CA THR A 207 0.25 12.27 -33.26
C THR A 207 0.43 13.26 -34.40
N ASN A 208 -0.62 13.99 -34.81
CA ASN A 208 -0.51 15.01 -35.85
C ASN A 208 0.43 16.15 -35.46
N PHE A 209 0.46 16.53 -34.19
CA PHE A 209 1.36 17.58 -33.70
C PHE A 209 2.82 17.12 -33.70
N LEU A 210 3.11 15.93 -33.17
CA LEU A 210 4.49 15.45 -32.99
C LEU A 210 5.08 14.87 -34.27
N VAL A 211 4.25 14.34 -35.17
CA VAL A 211 4.70 13.91 -36.50
C VAL A 211 5.16 15.16 -37.26
N GLY A 212 6.45 15.16 -37.62
CA GLY A 212 7.09 16.30 -38.30
C GLY A 212 7.58 17.41 -37.37
N TYR A 213 7.49 17.26 -36.05
CA TYR A 213 8.05 18.24 -35.11
C TYR A 213 9.55 18.46 -35.32
N GLU A 214 10.32 17.37 -35.50
CA GLU A 214 11.75 17.44 -35.78
C GLU A 214 12.04 18.13 -37.13
N GLU A 215 11.17 17.94 -38.12
CA GLU A 215 11.30 18.59 -39.42
C GLU A 215 10.96 20.09 -39.36
N ARG A 216 10.01 20.48 -38.50
CA ARG A 216 9.59 21.89 -38.34
C ARG A 216 10.60 22.71 -37.54
N THR A 217 11.08 22.16 -36.43
CA THR A 217 11.92 22.90 -35.45
C THR A 217 13.41 22.58 -35.57
N GLY A 218 13.77 21.52 -36.31
CA GLY A 218 15.15 21.01 -36.38
C GLY A 218 15.68 20.44 -35.06
N LYS A 219 14.83 20.32 -34.02
CA LYS A 219 15.18 19.83 -32.68
C LYS A 219 14.49 18.49 -32.42
N PRO A 220 15.14 17.55 -31.71
CA PRO A 220 14.50 16.29 -31.32
C PRO A 220 13.37 16.54 -30.31
N ILE A 221 12.43 15.59 -30.20
CA ILE A 221 11.37 15.66 -29.18
C ILE A 221 12.03 15.67 -27.79
N PRO A 222 11.74 16.66 -26.92
CA PRO A 222 12.32 16.73 -25.60
C PRO A 222 11.62 15.74 -24.66
N TYR A 223 12.39 14.83 -24.07
CA TYR A 223 11.88 13.84 -23.11
C TYR A 223 12.42 14.10 -21.70
N THR A 224 11.53 14.07 -20.72
CA THR A 224 11.89 14.18 -19.29
C THR A 224 12.46 12.87 -18.75
N GLY A 225 11.99 11.74 -19.28
CA GLY A 225 12.36 10.41 -18.81
C GLY A 225 11.93 9.29 -19.73
N THR A 226 12.62 8.15 -19.62
CA THR A 226 12.33 6.92 -20.38
C THR A 226 12.12 5.77 -19.42
N PHE A 227 11.03 5.04 -19.59
CA PHE A 227 10.61 3.93 -18.75
C PHE A 227 10.43 2.67 -19.58
N TYR A 228 10.77 1.56 -18.97
CA TYR A 228 10.81 0.25 -19.61
C TYR A 228 10.06 -0.75 -18.73
N ASP A 229 9.09 -1.45 -19.32
CA ASP A 229 8.46 -2.61 -18.72
C ASP A 229 8.90 -3.87 -19.45
N GLY A 230 9.72 -4.67 -18.77
CA GLY A 230 10.26 -5.92 -19.31
C GLY A 230 9.21 -7.00 -19.54
N ASP A 231 8.07 -6.95 -18.83
CA ASP A 231 7.02 -7.96 -18.97
C ASP A 231 6.17 -7.69 -20.22
N THR A 232 5.79 -6.43 -20.43
CA THR A 232 4.95 -6.03 -21.57
C THR A 232 5.76 -5.66 -22.80
N LYS A 233 7.09 -5.52 -22.66
CA LYS A 233 7.99 -5.03 -23.69
C LYS A 233 7.61 -3.64 -24.23
N ILE A 234 7.01 -2.82 -23.37
CA ILE A 234 6.58 -1.47 -23.71
C ILE A 234 7.64 -0.49 -23.21
N LEU A 235 7.99 0.46 -24.08
CA LEU A 235 8.79 1.64 -23.77
C LEU A 235 7.86 2.84 -23.69
N ILE A 236 7.94 3.62 -22.61
CA ILE A 236 7.20 4.87 -22.47
C ILE A 236 8.18 6.01 -22.21
N ARG A 237 8.03 7.10 -22.96
CA ARG A 237 8.80 8.33 -22.75
C ARG A 237 7.86 9.47 -22.38
N GLU A 238 8.20 10.18 -21.32
CA GLU A 238 7.50 11.40 -20.94
C GLU A 238 7.99 12.56 -21.79
N ILE A 239 7.07 13.28 -22.42
CA ILE A 239 7.42 14.46 -23.22
C ILE A 239 7.44 15.69 -22.32
N ASN A 240 8.53 16.47 -22.40
CA ASN A 240 8.64 17.74 -21.69
C ASN A 240 7.84 18.81 -22.43
N GLN A 241 6.57 18.99 -22.05
CA GLN A 241 5.66 19.92 -22.72
C GLN A 241 6.14 21.37 -22.67
N MET A 242 6.79 21.81 -21.58
CA MET A 242 7.29 23.19 -21.48
C MET A 242 8.34 23.47 -22.56
N GLU A 243 9.36 22.61 -22.63
CA GLU A 243 10.43 22.73 -23.62
C GLU A 243 9.91 22.55 -25.05
N LEU A 244 8.93 21.65 -25.25
CA LEU A 244 8.28 21.40 -26.53
C LEU A 244 7.56 22.65 -27.09
N PHE A 245 6.85 23.39 -26.23
CA PHE A 245 6.14 24.61 -26.64
C PHE A 245 7.06 25.83 -26.73
N GLU A 246 8.11 25.91 -25.91
CA GLU A 246 9.12 26.98 -26.00
C GLU A 246 9.86 26.95 -27.35
N SER A 247 10.20 25.76 -27.84
CA SER A 247 10.88 25.61 -29.14
C SER A 247 10.02 25.96 -30.35
N GLU A 248 8.69 25.82 -30.30
CA GLU A 248 7.82 26.30 -31.39
C GLU A 248 7.55 27.82 -31.31
N GLY A 249 7.61 28.40 -30.10
CA GLY A 249 7.44 29.84 -29.90
C GLY A 249 8.61 30.69 -30.42
N GLU A 250 9.81 30.11 -30.52
CA GLU A 250 11.00 30.79 -31.07
C GLU A 250 10.89 30.99 -32.61
N ASP A 251 10.33 30.03 -33.35
CA ASP A 251 10.26 30.07 -34.82
C ASP A 251 9.14 30.95 -35.41
N THR A 252 8.19 31.41 -34.59
CA THR A 252 7.05 32.25 -35.06
C THR A 252 7.31 33.76 -34.99
N ASN A 253 8.52 34.17 -34.56
CA ASN A 253 8.91 35.57 -34.38
C ASN A 253 9.88 36.13 -35.45
N GLU A 254 10.06 35.44 -36.59
CA GLU A 254 10.77 35.97 -37.76
C GLU A 254 9.85 36.49 -38.88
#